data_AF-A0A7J6QHN1-F1
#
_entry.id   AF-A0A7J6QHN1-F1
#
_cell.length_a   1.000
_cell.length_b   1.000
_cell.length_c   1.000
_cell.angle_alpha   90.00
_cell.angle_beta   90.00
_cell.angle_gamma   90.00
#
_symmetry.space_group_name_H-M   'P 1'
#
loop_
_entity.id
_entity.type
_entity.pdbx_description
1 polymer ?
#
loop_
_entity_poly.entity_id
_entity_poly.type
_entity_poly.pdbx_seq_one_letter_code
_entity_poly.pdbx_strand_id
1 'polypeptide(L)'
;MPLESFDLITTCTALHRLARYSSTSPHLLRRTVDRMTDLLTERASSVHPRVISNALWSSARLSCHTDCHHLVRALVTVISSLPSLEAFEPLHIANCLWACGSLYENLSDAPTKQAVLAAASPLVECLLSRRPSAGFTEQNISNIIWGLGVMEVLQPSGLLLHLSTLAEAHLNHHAAATQSQANAVW
;
A
#
# COMPACT_ATOMS: atom_id res chain seq x y z
N MET A 1 -12.51 22.33 -11.84
CA MET A 1 -12.32 20.89 -11.55
C MET A 1 -13.40 20.10 -12.28
N PRO A 2 -13.08 19.03 -13.02
CA PRO A 2 -14.10 18.20 -13.62
C PRO A 2 -14.83 17.38 -12.54
N LEU A 3 -16.15 17.25 -12.65
CA LEU A 3 -17.03 16.54 -11.70
C LEU A 3 -16.58 15.10 -11.42
N GLU A 4 -15.90 14.46 -12.37
CA GLU A 4 -15.43 13.07 -12.26
C GLU A 4 -14.20 12.89 -11.35
N SER A 5 -13.36 13.90 -11.14
CA SER A 5 -12.27 13.79 -10.15
C SER A 5 -12.78 13.94 -8.72
N PHE A 6 -13.90 14.66 -8.55
CA PHE A 6 -14.57 14.80 -7.28
C PHE A 6 -15.20 13.48 -6.81
N ASP A 7 -15.74 12.68 -7.75
CA ASP A 7 -16.35 11.40 -7.46
C ASP A 7 -15.34 10.34 -7.00
N LEU A 8 -14.19 10.23 -7.68
CA LEU A 8 -13.14 9.26 -7.30
C LEU A 8 -12.52 9.58 -5.93
N ILE A 9 -12.17 10.84 -5.67
CA ILE A 9 -11.58 11.24 -4.38
C ILE A 9 -12.57 10.99 -3.23
N THR A 10 -13.83 11.36 -3.42
CA THR A 10 -14.88 11.19 -2.42
C THR A 10 -15.15 9.70 -2.18
N THR A 11 -15.22 8.90 -3.24
CA THR A 11 -15.42 7.45 -3.17
C THR A 11 -14.26 6.76 -2.46
N CYS A 12 -13.01 7.05 -2.83
CA CYS A 12 -11.83 6.48 -2.16
C CYS A 12 -11.75 6.91 -0.68
N THR A 13 -12.07 8.16 -0.37
CA THR A 13 -12.07 8.67 1.01
C THR A 13 -13.18 8.02 1.84
N ALA A 14 -14.36 7.85 1.26
CA ALA A 14 -15.49 7.17 1.91
C ALA A 14 -15.19 5.69 2.15
N LEU A 15 -14.64 4.97 1.16
CA LEU A 15 -14.17 3.59 1.32
C LEU A 15 -13.07 3.45 2.35
N HIS A 16 -12.09 4.36 2.34
CA HIS A 16 -11.04 4.39 3.36
C HIS A 16 -11.63 4.57 4.77
N ARG A 17 -12.63 5.44 4.93
CA ARG A 17 -13.35 5.60 6.20
C ARG A 17 -14.15 4.34 6.56
N LEU A 18 -14.90 3.76 5.62
CA LEU A 18 -15.67 2.53 5.83
C LEU A 18 -14.78 1.35 6.24
N ALA A 19 -13.59 1.22 5.64
CA ALA A 19 -12.58 0.23 6.00
C ALA A 19 -12.07 0.35 7.44
N ARG A 20 -12.24 1.51 8.08
CA ARG A 20 -11.90 1.72 9.50
C ARG A 20 -13.03 1.37 10.47
N TYR A 21 -14.29 1.28 10.03
CA TYR A 21 -15.45 1.16 10.92
C TYR A 21 -16.30 -0.12 10.75
N SER A 22 -15.81 -1.10 9.98
CA SER A 22 -16.27 -2.51 9.90
C SER A 22 -17.71 -2.78 10.34
N SER A 23 -18.68 -2.47 9.47
CA SER A 23 -20.06 -2.96 9.49
C SER A 23 -20.76 -2.57 8.18
N THR A 24 -20.40 -3.23 7.08
CA THR A 24 -20.99 -2.94 5.76
C THR A 24 -21.24 -4.23 5.00
N SER A 25 -22.35 -4.28 4.26
CA SER A 25 -22.76 -5.48 3.54
C SER A 25 -21.70 -5.93 2.52
N PRO A 26 -21.26 -7.21 2.54
CA PRO A 26 -20.13 -7.70 1.72
C PRO A 26 -20.30 -7.49 0.20
N HIS A 27 -21.54 -7.56 -0.29
CA HIS A 27 -21.85 -7.42 -1.72
C HIS A 27 -21.73 -5.97 -2.22
N LEU A 28 -22.14 -4.98 -1.43
CA LEU A 28 -21.97 -3.56 -1.76
C LEU A 28 -20.50 -3.17 -1.72
N LEU A 29 -19.76 -3.71 -0.74
CA LEU A 29 -18.33 -3.52 -0.61
C LEU A 29 -17.59 -3.96 -1.88
N ARG A 30 -17.86 -5.18 -2.35
CA ARG A 30 -17.25 -5.74 -3.56
C ARG A 30 -17.52 -4.87 -4.79
N ARG A 31 -18.77 -4.50 -5.03
CA ARG A 31 -19.15 -3.69 -6.20
C ARG A 31 -18.51 -2.30 -6.17
N THR A 32 -18.38 -1.70 -4.99
CA THR A 32 -17.75 -0.37 -4.84
C THR A 32 -16.24 -0.45 -5.10
N VAL A 33 -15.60 -1.50 -4.60
CA VAL A 33 -14.19 -1.79 -4.81
C VAL A 33 -13.88 -2.08 -6.29
N ASP A 34 -14.73 -2.85 -6.97
CA ASP A 34 -14.60 -3.14 -8.40
C ASP A 34 -14.70 -1.86 -9.22
N ARG A 35 -15.73 -1.03 -8.96
CA ARG A 35 -15.89 0.23 -9.70
C ARG A 35 -14.73 1.21 -9.45
N MET A 36 -14.22 1.27 -8.22
CA MET A 36 -13.06 2.10 -7.89
C MET A 36 -11.80 1.62 -8.62
N THR A 37 -11.61 0.31 -8.70
CA THR A 37 -10.50 -0.32 -9.45
C THR A 37 -10.53 0.08 -10.91
N ASP A 38 -11.69 -0.02 -11.56
CA ASP A 38 -11.85 0.33 -12.97
C ASP A 38 -11.49 1.80 -13.20
N LEU A 39 -12.03 2.68 -12.35
CA LEU A 39 -11.76 4.12 -12.43
C LEU A 39 -10.29 4.47 -12.19
N LEU A 40 -9.61 3.79 -11.25
CA LEU A 40 -8.19 3.98 -10.99
C LEU A 40 -7.35 3.50 -12.17
N THR A 41 -7.72 2.38 -12.78
CA THR A 41 -7.04 1.82 -13.96
C THR A 41 -7.18 2.76 -15.16
N GLU A 42 -8.39 3.25 -15.44
CA GLU A 42 -8.66 4.16 -16.56
C GLU A 42 -7.94 5.51 -16.42
N ARG A 43 -7.64 5.92 -15.18
CA ARG A 43 -7.19 7.29 -14.89
C ARG A 43 -5.87 7.37 -14.13
N ALA A 44 -5.14 6.27 -13.98
CA ALA A 44 -3.95 6.17 -13.12
C ALA A 44 -2.93 7.29 -13.35
N SER A 45 -2.75 7.71 -14.60
CA SER A 45 -1.83 8.79 -15.01
C SER A 45 -2.26 10.20 -14.58
N SER A 46 -3.52 10.38 -14.17
CA SER A 46 -4.12 11.68 -13.81
C SER A 46 -4.56 11.78 -12.34
N VAL A 47 -4.40 10.69 -11.58
CA VAL A 47 -4.88 10.59 -10.20
C VAL A 47 -3.73 10.84 -9.24
N HIS A 48 -4.00 11.62 -8.19
CA HIS A 48 -3.00 11.95 -7.18
C HIS A 48 -2.54 10.69 -6.41
N PRO A 49 -1.23 10.50 -6.14
CA PRO A 49 -0.67 9.35 -5.41
C PRO A 49 -1.42 8.94 -4.15
N ARG A 50 -1.82 9.92 -3.34
CA ARG A 50 -2.65 9.72 -2.13
C ARG A 50 -3.93 8.93 -2.39
N VAL A 51 -4.63 9.22 -3.47
CA VAL A 51 -5.89 8.57 -3.81
C VAL A 51 -5.63 7.11 -4.17
N ILE A 52 -4.57 6.85 -4.93
CA ILE A 52 -4.15 5.49 -5.31
C ILE A 52 -3.77 4.69 -4.06
N SER A 53 -2.88 5.21 -3.21
CA SER A 53 -2.41 4.48 -2.03
C SER A 53 -3.54 4.22 -1.01
N ASN A 54 -4.44 5.19 -0.83
CA ASN A 54 -5.57 5.02 0.09
C ASN A 54 -6.57 4.00 -0.45
N ALA A 55 -6.82 4.01 -1.76
CA ALA A 55 -7.67 3.04 -2.41
C ALA A 55 -7.11 1.62 -2.25
N LEU A 56 -5.84 1.41 -2.60
CA LEU A 56 -5.18 0.10 -2.48
C LEU A 56 -5.20 -0.41 -1.03
N TRP A 57 -4.86 0.45 -0.07
CA TRP A 57 -4.92 0.09 1.35
C TRP A 57 -6.34 -0.27 1.80
N SER A 58 -7.33 0.54 1.42
CA SER A 58 -8.73 0.29 1.80
C SER A 58 -9.26 -1.01 1.18
N SER A 59 -8.96 -1.26 -0.09
CA SER A 59 -9.31 -2.49 -0.80
C SER A 59 -8.72 -3.72 -0.12
N ALA A 60 -7.41 -3.69 0.17
CA ALA A 60 -6.74 -4.81 0.83
C ALA A 60 -7.35 -5.10 2.21
N ARG A 61 -7.61 -4.06 3.00
CA ARG A 61 -8.20 -4.19 4.35
C ARG A 61 -9.65 -4.69 4.32
N LEU A 62 -10.41 -4.31 3.30
CA LEU A 62 -11.79 -4.73 3.11
C LEU A 62 -11.92 -6.17 2.61
N SER A 63 -10.85 -6.72 2.04
CA SER A 63 -10.84 -8.05 1.44
C SER A 63 -10.15 -9.12 2.27
N CYS A 64 -9.83 -8.84 3.54
CA CYS A 64 -9.32 -9.83 4.50
C CYS A 64 -10.28 -11.01 4.78
N HIS A 65 -11.47 -11.05 4.16
CA HIS A 65 -12.52 -12.05 4.42
C HIS A 65 -13.20 -12.58 3.13
N THR A 66 -12.67 -12.28 1.94
CA THR A 66 -13.28 -12.66 0.64
C THR A 66 -12.23 -12.98 -0.41
N ASP A 67 -12.62 -13.64 -1.51
CA ASP A 67 -11.78 -13.79 -2.70
C ASP A 67 -11.22 -12.43 -3.15
N CYS A 68 -9.88 -12.33 -3.17
CA CYS A 68 -9.14 -11.11 -3.49
C CYS A 68 -8.45 -11.15 -4.86
N HIS A 69 -8.68 -12.18 -5.70
CA HIS A 69 -8.04 -12.30 -7.02
C HIS A 69 -8.34 -11.11 -7.93
N HIS A 70 -9.57 -10.60 -7.91
CA HIS A 70 -9.95 -9.41 -8.69
C HIS A 70 -9.16 -8.17 -8.23
N LEU A 71 -8.93 -8.03 -6.93
CA LEU A 71 -8.17 -6.94 -6.35
C LEU A 71 -6.67 -7.02 -6.59
N VAL A 72 -6.13 -8.23 -6.71
CA VAL A 72 -4.74 -8.39 -7.12
C VAL A 72 -4.57 -7.90 -8.55
N ARG A 73 -5.48 -8.27 -9.46
CA ARG A 73 -5.46 -7.78 -10.84
C ARG A 73 -5.56 -6.25 -10.87
N ALA A 74 -6.48 -5.69 -10.09
CA ALA A 74 -6.62 -4.24 -9.89
C ALA A 74 -5.30 -3.58 -9.50
N LEU A 75 -4.68 -4.09 -8.43
CA LEU A 75 -3.45 -3.55 -7.86
C LEU A 75 -2.31 -3.61 -8.89
N VAL A 76 -2.15 -4.76 -9.56
CA VAL A 76 -1.14 -4.96 -10.60
C VAL A 76 -1.35 -3.97 -11.73
N THR A 77 -2.56 -3.88 -12.26
CA THR A 77 -2.87 -2.97 -13.37
C THR A 77 -2.64 -1.51 -12.98
N VAL A 78 -3.13 -1.08 -11.81
CA VAL A 78 -2.95 0.29 -11.33
C VAL A 78 -1.46 0.60 -11.21
N ILE A 79 -0.67 -0.21 -10.49
CA ILE A 79 0.76 0.05 -10.30
C ILE A 79 1.52 0.05 -11.64
N SER A 80 1.26 -0.91 -12.53
CA SER A 80 1.92 -0.98 -13.85
C SER A 80 1.52 0.17 -14.79
N SER A 81 0.37 0.81 -14.56
CA SER A 81 -0.09 1.95 -15.35
C SER A 81 0.40 3.31 -14.85
N LEU A 82 1.07 3.36 -13.69
CA LEU A 82 1.62 4.61 -13.17
C LEU A 82 2.84 5.03 -14.01
N PRO A 83 2.88 6.29 -14.50
CA PRO A 83 4.01 6.77 -15.28
C PRO A 83 5.29 6.92 -14.44
N SER A 84 5.15 7.18 -13.14
CA SER A 84 6.24 7.28 -12.18
C SER A 84 5.72 7.17 -10.74
N LEU A 85 6.56 6.67 -9.84
CA LEU A 85 6.33 6.64 -8.39
C LEU A 85 7.03 7.78 -7.65
N GLU A 86 7.70 8.70 -8.34
CA GLU A 86 8.46 9.79 -7.70
C GLU A 86 7.58 10.69 -6.83
N ALA A 87 6.35 10.94 -7.25
CA ALA A 87 5.37 11.75 -6.52
C ALA A 87 4.77 11.05 -5.28
N PHE A 88 5.08 9.77 -5.06
CA PHE A 88 4.63 9.05 -3.86
C PHE A 88 5.45 9.51 -2.65
N GLU A 89 4.81 10.27 -1.76
CA GLU A 89 5.31 10.49 -0.39
C GLU A 89 5.51 9.15 0.38
N PRO A 90 6.36 9.15 1.42
CA PRO A 90 6.65 7.97 2.25
C PRO A 90 5.43 7.15 2.68
N LEU A 91 4.37 7.82 3.14
CA LEU A 91 3.13 7.18 3.55
C LEU A 91 2.46 6.41 2.41
N HIS A 92 2.50 6.95 1.18
CA HIS A 92 1.89 6.30 0.03
C HIS A 92 2.62 5.00 -0.32
N ILE A 93 3.95 5.02 -0.31
CA ILE A 93 4.79 3.82 -0.52
C ILE A 93 4.47 2.77 0.55
N ALA A 94 4.45 3.18 1.82
CA ALA A 94 4.16 2.29 2.93
C ALA A 94 2.76 1.65 2.85
N ASN A 95 1.75 2.44 2.50
CA ASN A 95 0.38 1.94 2.35
C ASN A 95 0.26 0.95 1.19
N CYS A 96 0.93 1.19 0.07
CA CYS A 96 0.92 0.27 -1.06
C CYS A 96 1.64 -1.05 -0.72
N LEU A 97 2.83 -1.00 -0.11
CA LEU A 97 3.57 -2.20 0.29
C LEU A 97 2.82 -3.03 1.35
N TRP A 98 2.17 -2.37 2.31
CA TRP A 98 1.29 -3.05 3.26
C TRP A 98 0.11 -3.73 2.55
N ALA A 99 -0.54 -3.03 1.61
CA ALA A 99 -1.65 -3.59 0.84
C ALA A 99 -1.23 -4.82 0.03
N CYS A 100 -0.06 -4.79 -0.59
CA CYS A 100 0.52 -5.95 -1.27
C CYS A 100 0.70 -7.13 -0.30
N GLY A 101 1.31 -6.90 0.87
CA GLY A 101 1.47 -7.94 1.90
C GLY A 101 0.15 -8.53 2.38
N SER A 102 -0.83 -7.68 2.71
CA SER A 102 -2.15 -8.14 3.15
C SER A 102 -2.88 -8.96 2.10
N LEU A 103 -2.78 -8.58 0.81
CA LEU A 103 -3.36 -9.39 -0.26
C LEU A 103 -2.60 -10.70 -0.41
N TYR A 104 -1.27 -10.68 -0.38
CA TYR A 104 -0.41 -11.85 -0.50
C TYR A 104 -0.71 -12.93 0.55
N GLU A 105 -0.91 -12.51 1.80
CA GLU A 105 -1.25 -13.41 2.93
C GLU A 105 -2.52 -14.21 2.69
N ASN A 106 -3.51 -13.59 2.02
CA ASN A 106 -4.83 -14.17 1.78
C ASN A 106 -4.93 -15.00 0.50
N LEU A 107 -3.84 -15.07 -0.29
CA LEU A 107 -3.80 -15.87 -1.52
C LEU A 107 -3.27 -17.28 -1.24
N SER A 108 -3.83 -18.27 -1.95
CA SER A 108 -3.37 -19.66 -1.88
C SER A 108 -2.60 -20.12 -3.13
N ASP A 109 -2.78 -19.45 -4.26
CA ASP A 109 -2.19 -19.87 -5.54
C ASP A 109 -0.89 -19.12 -5.86
N ALA A 110 0.09 -19.86 -6.38
CA ALA A 110 1.39 -19.31 -6.74
C ALA A 110 1.34 -18.22 -7.84
N PRO A 111 0.52 -18.35 -8.92
CA PRO A 111 0.48 -17.34 -9.97
C PRO A 111 0.02 -15.95 -9.48
N THR A 112 -1.03 -15.90 -8.66
CA THR A 112 -1.55 -14.63 -8.15
C THR A 112 -0.59 -14.02 -7.12
N LYS A 113 0.05 -14.85 -6.27
CA LYS A 113 1.15 -14.41 -5.41
C LYS A 113 2.28 -13.78 -6.21
N GLN A 114 2.72 -14.41 -7.30
CA GLN A 114 3.76 -13.88 -8.16
C GLN A 114 3.39 -12.53 -8.80
N ALA A 115 2.10 -12.34 -9.13
CA ALA A 115 1.62 -11.07 -9.64
C ALA A 115 1.72 -9.95 -8.59
N VAL A 116 1.40 -10.24 -7.32
CA VAL A 116 1.60 -9.28 -6.22
C VAL A 116 3.07 -8.93 -6.06
N LEU A 117 3.97 -9.92 -6.11
CA LEU A 117 5.42 -9.69 -6.02
C LEU A 117 5.93 -8.79 -7.16
N ALA A 118 5.47 -9.04 -8.40
CA ALA A 118 5.81 -8.22 -9.55
C ALA A 118 5.33 -6.77 -9.39
N ALA A 119 4.13 -6.56 -8.83
CA ALA A 119 3.62 -5.22 -8.55
C ALA A 119 4.34 -4.53 -7.37
N ALA A 120 4.86 -5.30 -6.40
CA ALA A 120 5.64 -4.75 -5.30
C ALA A 120 7.05 -4.28 -5.73
N SER A 121 7.65 -4.90 -6.76
CA SER A 121 9.00 -4.58 -7.23
C SER A 121 9.26 -3.08 -7.46
N PRO A 122 8.45 -2.34 -8.27
CA PRO A 122 8.68 -0.92 -8.48
C PRO A 122 8.48 -0.07 -7.20
N LEU A 123 7.66 -0.53 -6.26
CA LEU A 123 7.50 0.13 -4.95
C LEU A 123 8.75 -0.04 -4.09
N VAL A 124 9.39 -1.21 -4.12
CA VAL A 124 10.66 -1.49 -3.44
C VAL A 124 11.79 -0.67 -4.05
N GLU A 125 11.88 -0.58 -5.37
CA GLU A 125 12.85 0.29 -6.04
C GLU A 125 12.65 1.76 -5.67
N CYS A 126 11.39 2.23 -5.67
CA CYS A 126 11.04 3.57 -5.22
C CYS A 126 11.45 3.80 -3.76
N LEU A 127 11.21 2.83 -2.87
CA LEU A 127 11.66 2.89 -1.47
C LEU A 127 13.18 3.04 -1.37
N LEU A 128 13.94 2.18 -2.05
CA LEU A 128 15.41 2.19 -2.04
C LEU A 128 16.01 3.50 -2.58
N SER A 129 15.29 4.20 -3.45
CA SER A 129 15.70 5.51 -3.96
C SER A 129 15.52 6.65 -2.94
N ARG A 130 14.74 6.45 -1.87
CA ARG A 130 14.49 7.49 -0.87
C ARG A 130 15.66 7.65 0.06
N ARG A 131 15.86 8.86 0.58
CA ARG A 131 16.84 9.11 1.65
C ARG A 131 16.24 8.66 2.99
N PRO A 132 17.06 8.24 3.96
CA PRO A 132 16.58 7.93 5.31
C PRO A 132 15.78 9.07 5.96
N SER A 133 16.15 10.32 5.67
CA SER A 133 15.48 11.53 6.15
C SER A 133 14.25 11.96 5.34
N ALA A 134 13.75 11.13 4.41
CA ALA A 134 12.64 11.48 3.53
C ALA A 134 11.27 11.61 4.22
N GLY A 135 11.20 11.61 5.55
CA GLY A 135 9.97 11.82 6.30
C GLY A 135 9.15 10.55 6.57
N PHE A 136 9.78 9.37 6.57
CA PHE A 136 9.13 8.14 7.00
C PHE A 136 8.83 8.19 8.50
N THR A 137 7.57 7.96 8.85
CA THR A 137 7.14 7.77 10.25
C THR A 137 7.39 6.33 10.71
N GLU A 138 7.40 6.08 12.01
CA GLU A 138 7.45 4.72 12.58
C GLU A 138 6.38 3.80 11.97
N GLN A 139 5.14 4.29 11.88
CA GLN A 139 4.06 3.52 11.28
C GLN A 139 4.33 3.18 9.80
N ASN A 140 4.97 4.09 9.05
CA ASN A 140 5.36 3.80 7.68
C ASN A 140 6.39 2.70 7.62
N ILE A 141 7.41 2.76 8.48
CA ILE A 141 8.49 1.77 8.55
C ILE A 141 7.92 0.40 8.95
N SER A 142 7.12 0.33 10.01
CA SER A 142 6.46 -0.92 10.43
C SER A 142 5.57 -1.50 9.33
N ASN A 143 4.77 -0.68 8.63
CA ASN A 143 3.93 -1.13 7.52
C ASN A 143 4.75 -1.71 6.36
N ILE A 144 5.89 -1.09 6.05
CA ILE A 144 6.81 -1.54 5.01
C ILE A 144 7.44 -2.88 5.41
N ILE A 145 8.02 -2.97 6.61
CA ILE A 145 8.68 -4.18 7.11
C ILE A 145 7.69 -5.34 7.15
N TRP A 146 6.50 -5.13 7.71
CA TRP A 146 5.48 -6.17 7.76
C TRP A 146 5.06 -6.63 6.37
N GLY A 147 4.76 -5.71 5.46
CA GLY A 147 4.33 -6.05 4.10
C GLY A 147 5.40 -6.84 3.33
N LEU A 148 6.65 -6.43 3.42
CA LEU A 148 7.77 -7.13 2.80
C LEU A 148 8.06 -8.48 3.44
N GLY A 149 7.96 -8.58 4.77
CA GLY A 149 8.13 -9.84 5.51
C GLY A 149 7.09 -10.88 5.12
N VAL A 150 5.81 -10.49 5.04
CA VAL A 150 4.70 -11.37 4.61
C VAL A 150 4.90 -11.87 3.19
N MET A 151 5.41 -11.02 2.29
CA MET A 151 5.71 -11.41 0.91
C MET A 151 7.05 -12.14 0.76
N GLU A 152 7.82 -12.29 1.83
CA GLU A 152 9.19 -12.84 1.83
C GLU A 152 10.18 -12.06 0.93
N VAL A 153 9.93 -10.76 0.71
CA VAL A 153 10.74 -9.85 -0.13
C VAL A 153 11.76 -9.08 0.71
N LEU A 154 12.57 -9.79 1.48
CA LEU A 154 13.65 -9.19 2.29
C LEU A 154 15.04 -9.36 1.67
N GLN A 155 15.13 -10.06 0.54
CA GLN A 155 16.38 -10.48 -0.10
C GLN A 155 16.99 -9.56 -1.17
N PRO A 156 16.35 -8.47 -1.67
CA PRO A 156 17.07 -7.52 -2.52
C PRO A 156 18.29 -6.94 -1.77
N SER A 157 19.46 -7.00 -2.40
CA SER A 157 20.72 -6.49 -1.82
C SER A 157 20.56 -5.05 -1.34
N GLY A 158 20.84 -4.82 -0.05
CA GLY A 158 20.77 -3.50 0.56
C GLY A 158 19.39 -3.09 1.09
N LEU A 159 18.31 -3.86 0.87
CA LEU A 159 16.98 -3.53 1.40
C LEU A 159 16.94 -3.58 2.93
N LEU A 160 17.46 -4.62 3.56
CA LEU A 160 17.53 -4.70 5.01
C LEU A 160 18.37 -3.58 5.62
N LEU A 161 19.51 -3.26 5.00
CA LEU A 161 20.35 -2.14 5.42
C LEU A 161 19.61 -0.80 5.23
N HIS A 162 18.88 -0.64 4.13
CA HIS A 162 18.09 0.57 3.90
C HIS A 162 17.00 0.74 4.96
N LEU A 163 16.26 -0.33 5.26
CA LEU A 163 15.23 -0.34 6.31
C LEU A 163 15.82 -0.07 7.69
N SER A 164 16.99 -0.60 8.02
CA SER A 164 17.67 -0.30 9.28
C SER A 164 18.07 1.18 9.36
N THR A 165 18.61 1.75 8.29
CA THR A 165 18.95 3.19 8.26
C THR A 165 17.73 4.10 8.36
N LEU A 166 16.59 3.70 7.77
CA LEU A 166 15.31 4.39 7.93
C LEU A 166 14.83 4.35 9.38
N ALA A 167 14.91 3.19 10.02
CA ALA A 167 14.54 3.01 11.43
C ALA A 167 15.46 3.81 12.37
N GLU A 168 16.78 3.74 12.16
CA GLU A 168 17.78 4.47 12.95
C GLU A 168 17.62 5.99 12.82
N ALA A 169 17.40 6.50 11.61
CA ALA A 169 17.12 7.92 11.39
C ALA A 169 15.92 8.38 12.22
N HIS A 170 14.90 7.53 12.38
CA HIS A 170 13.73 7.84 13.19
C HIS A 170 14.01 7.76 14.70
N LEU A 171 14.72 6.73 15.16
CA LEU A 171 15.09 6.55 16.58
C LEU A 171 15.95 7.70 17.11
N ASN A 172 16.89 8.19 16.28
CA ASN A 172 17.73 9.33 16.62
C ASN A 172 16.95 10.66 16.75
N HIS A 173 15.74 10.74 16.18
CA HIS A 173 14.85 11.90 16.30
C HIS A 173 13.85 11.80 17.47
N HIS A 174 13.58 10.60 18.02
CA HIS A 174 12.52 10.38 19.04
C HIS A 174 13.00 9.60 20.27
N ALA A 175 13.93 10.16 21.04
CA ALA A 175 14.40 9.59 22.30
C ALA A 175 13.32 9.46 23.43
N ALA A 176 12.00 9.46 23.15
CA ALA A 176 10.98 9.55 24.20
C ALA A 176 9.59 8.89 23.94
N ALA A 177 9.42 7.91 23.03
CA ALA A 177 8.14 7.19 22.89
C ALA A 177 8.32 5.67 22.90
N THR A 178 7.98 5.02 24.02
CA THR A 178 8.25 3.59 24.30
C THR A 178 7.31 2.60 23.61
N GLN A 179 6.17 3.04 23.07
CA GLN A 179 5.26 2.16 22.32
C GLN A 179 5.77 1.87 20.90
N SER A 180 6.52 2.80 20.30
CA SER A 180 6.93 2.70 18.89
C SER A 180 8.13 1.79 18.66
N GLN A 181 9.03 1.72 19.64
CA GLN A 181 10.20 0.84 19.61
C GLN A 181 9.80 -0.64 19.58
N ALA A 182 8.67 -1.00 20.20
CA ALA A 182 8.17 -2.38 20.21
C ALA A 182 7.69 -2.85 18.82
N ASN A 183 7.06 -1.96 18.03
CA ASN A 183 6.49 -2.32 16.73
C ASN A 183 7.51 -2.31 15.56
N ALA A 184 8.74 -1.85 15.80
CA ALA A 184 9.82 -1.90 14.82
C ALA A 184 10.70 -3.16 14.96
N VAL A 185 10.61 -3.85 16.10
CA VAL A 185 11.46 -5.01 16.46
C VAL A 185 10.72 -6.36 16.26
N TRP A 186 9.39 -6.35 16.21
CA TRP A 186 8.55 -7.53 16.00
C TRP A 186 8.28 -7.78 14.51
#